data_AF-A0A0R3QB48-F1
#
_entry.id   AF-A0A0R3QB48-F1
#
_cell.length_a   1.000
_cell.length_b   1.000
_cell.length_c   1.000
_cell.angle_alpha   90.00
_cell.angle_beta   90.00
_cell.angle_gamma   90.00
#
_symmetry.space_group_name_H-M   'P 1'
#
loop_
_entity.id
_entity.type
_entity.pdbx_description
1 polymer ?
#
loop_
_entity_poly.entity_id
_entity_poly.type
_entity_poly.pdbx_seq_one_letter_code
_entity_poly.pdbx_strand_id
1 'polypeptide(L)'
;MIDEEDMSRLGQLKIAHRKERKELQSKIMSMKHSISNSDKKRKKELVAEITKMEEEMKKRHEEELAELNPSLPEESVESIIVEEREEKQPRISKAQRRRVSYRILILITLFYFFYFCHRYFIISIEGNCTIQT
;
A
#
# COMPACT_ATOMS: atom_id res chain seq x y z
N MET A 1 -24.67 31.29 -5.63
CA MET A 1 -25.04 29.86 -5.56
C MET A 1 -24.14 29.19 -6.59
N ILE A 2 -23.31 28.24 -6.17
CA ILE A 2 -22.52 27.44 -7.10
C ILE A 2 -23.51 26.45 -7.68
N ASP A 3 -23.68 26.45 -9.00
CA ASP A 3 -24.68 25.61 -9.65
C ASP A 3 -24.30 24.12 -9.46
N GLU A 4 -25.29 23.26 -9.21
CA GLU A 4 -25.10 21.81 -9.00
C GLU A 4 -24.27 21.14 -10.12
N GLU A 5 -24.30 21.74 -11.31
CA GLU A 5 -23.55 21.32 -12.49
C GLU A 5 -22.03 21.53 -12.34
N ASP A 6 -21.60 22.62 -11.68
CA ASP A 6 -20.19 22.92 -11.40
C ASP A 6 -19.61 21.96 -10.35
N MET A 7 -20.42 21.55 -9.35
CA MET A 7 -20.04 20.54 -8.38
C MET A 7 -19.81 19.15 -9.02
N SER A 8 -20.61 18.80 -10.04
CA SER A 8 -20.43 17.57 -10.83
C SER A 8 -19.20 17.62 -11.72
N ARG A 9 -18.97 18.75 -12.42
CA ARG A 9 -17.80 18.94 -13.31
C ARG A 9 -16.49 18.91 -12.54
N LEU A 10 -16.43 19.59 -11.38
CA LEU A 10 -15.27 19.57 -10.49
C LEU A 10 -15.01 18.17 -9.91
N GLY A 11 -16.08 17.43 -9.59
CA GLY A 11 -16.01 16.05 -9.13
C GLY A 11 -15.40 15.12 -10.18
N GLN A 12 -15.87 15.20 -11.42
CA GLN A 12 -15.35 14.42 -12.55
C GLN A 12 -13.88 14.74 -12.85
N LEU A 13 -13.50 16.02 -12.79
CA LEU A 13 -12.12 16.46 -12.98
C LEU A 13 -11.18 15.89 -11.92
N LYS A 14 -11.57 15.94 -10.64
CA LYS A 14 -10.79 15.35 -9.55
C LYS A 14 -10.63 13.82 -9.69
N ILE A 15 -11.65 13.14 -10.23
CA ILE A 15 -11.56 11.69 -10.51
C ILE A 15 -10.57 11.43 -11.65
N ALA A 16 -10.61 12.23 -12.72
CA ALA A 16 -9.65 12.14 -13.82
C ALA A 16 -8.20 12.37 -13.32
N HIS A 17 -7.95 13.42 -12.53
CA HIS A 17 -6.64 13.70 -11.93
C HIS A 17 -6.12 12.52 -11.09
N ARG A 18 -6.99 11.88 -10.30
CA ARG A 18 -6.63 10.69 -9.51
C ARG A 18 -6.26 9.51 -10.42
N LYS A 19 -6.94 9.32 -11.54
CA LYS A 19 -6.67 8.25 -12.50
C LYS A 19 -5.33 8.47 -13.19
N GLU A 20 -5.11 9.67 -13.74
CA GLU A 20 -3.86 10.03 -14.42
C GLU A 20 -2.65 9.92 -13.48
N ARG A 21 -2.79 10.34 -12.21
CA ARG A 21 -1.73 10.19 -11.21
C ARG A 21 -1.36 8.72 -10.96
N LYS A 22 -2.35 7.81 -10.95
CA LYS A 22 -2.11 6.36 -10.80
C LYS A 22 -1.41 5.76 -12.01
N GLU A 23 -1.78 6.20 -13.21
CA GLU A 23 -1.14 5.78 -14.45
C GLU A 23 0.32 6.25 -14.50
N LEU A 24 0.59 7.49 -14.07
CA LEU A 24 1.95 8.03 -13.97
C LEU A 24 2.80 7.23 -12.98
N GLN A 25 2.27 6.91 -11.80
CA GLN A 25 3.00 6.10 -10.80
C GLN A 25 3.32 4.69 -11.33
N SER A 26 2.38 4.08 -12.06
CA SER A 26 2.60 2.78 -12.72
C SER A 26 3.72 2.86 -13.76
N LYS A 27 3.73 3.92 -14.56
CA LYS A 27 4.78 4.19 -15.56
C LYS A 27 6.13 4.41 -14.90
N ILE A 28 6.21 5.22 -13.84
CA ILE A 28 7.42 5.47 -13.05
C ILE A 28 7.97 4.15 -12.49
N MET A 29 7.12 3.28 -11.94
CA MET A 29 7.54 1.99 -11.40
C MET A 29 8.12 1.08 -12.49
N SER A 30 7.46 1.01 -13.65
CA SER A 30 7.96 0.25 -14.81
C SER A 30 9.32 0.78 -15.28
N MET A 31 9.44 2.11 -15.43
CA MET A 31 10.67 2.78 -15.82
C MET A 31 11.81 2.52 -14.83
N LYS A 32 11.55 2.60 -13.52
CA LYS A 32 12.52 2.26 -12.47
C LYS A 32 12.98 0.80 -12.51
N HIS A 33 12.09 -0.13 -12.84
CA HIS A 33 12.41 -1.56 -12.95
C HIS A 33 13.12 -1.94 -14.24
N SER A 34 12.93 -1.18 -15.32
CA SER A 34 13.62 -1.39 -16.61
C SER A 34 15.13 -1.10 -16.55
N ILE A 35 15.58 -0.31 -15.57
CA ILE A 35 16.99 0.06 -15.40
C ILE A 35 17.66 -0.90 -14.42
N SER A 36 18.74 -1.53 -14.88
CA SER A 36 19.59 -2.39 -14.07
C SER A 36 20.26 -1.60 -12.94
N ASN A 37 20.61 -2.30 -11.85
CA ASN A 37 21.15 -1.61 -10.67
C ASN A 37 22.53 -0.97 -10.87
N SER A 38 23.28 -1.39 -11.89
CA SER A 38 24.65 -0.95 -12.22
C SER A 38 24.72 0.43 -12.88
N ASP A 39 23.68 0.84 -13.61
CA ASP A 39 23.80 1.96 -14.56
C ASP A 39 23.49 3.32 -13.90
N LYS A 40 24.48 3.86 -13.18
CA LYS A 40 24.35 5.13 -12.44
C LYS A 40 23.98 6.33 -13.31
N LYS A 41 24.43 6.37 -14.56
CA LYS A 41 24.11 7.46 -15.51
C LYS A 41 22.61 7.44 -15.87
N ARG A 42 22.11 6.29 -16.29
CA ARG A 42 20.70 6.09 -16.67
C ARG A 42 19.76 6.33 -15.48
N LYS A 43 20.15 5.95 -14.26
CA LYS A 43 19.37 6.25 -13.04
C LYS A 43 19.23 7.76 -12.80
N LYS A 44 20.25 8.57 -13.06
CA LYS A 44 20.18 10.03 -12.91
C LYS A 44 19.28 10.67 -13.95
N GLU A 45 19.41 10.25 -15.21
CA GLU A 45 18.54 10.68 -16.30
C GLU A 45 17.08 10.32 -16.01
N LEU A 46 16.83 9.11 -15.55
CA LEU A 46 15.50 8.65 -15.13
C LEU A 46 14.91 9.51 -14.01
N VAL A 47 15.70 9.85 -12.99
CA VAL A 47 15.22 10.68 -11.88
C VAL A 47 14.84 12.07 -12.38
N ALA A 48 15.67 12.69 -13.22
CA ALA A 48 15.35 13.99 -13.81
C ALA A 48 14.10 13.94 -14.69
N GLU A 49 13.93 12.87 -15.48
CA GLU A 49 12.73 12.64 -16.29
C GLU A 49 11.48 12.43 -15.42
N ILE A 50 11.59 11.68 -14.32
CA ILE A 50 10.49 11.49 -13.35
C ILE A 50 10.08 12.83 -12.74
N THR A 51 11.05 13.61 -12.25
CA THR A 51 10.78 14.92 -11.65
C THR A 51 10.06 15.83 -12.65
N LYS A 52 10.54 15.90 -13.90
CA LYS A 52 9.88 16.68 -14.94
C LYS A 52 8.45 16.20 -15.22
N MET A 53 8.24 14.89 -15.34
CA MET A 53 6.89 14.33 -15.57
C MET A 53 5.93 14.60 -14.40
N GLU A 54 6.41 14.54 -13.15
CA GLU A 54 5.60 14.83 -11.96
C GLU A 54 5.25 16.33 -11.86
N GLU A 55 6.20 17.21 -12.15
CA GLU A 55 6.00 18.67 -12.17
C GLU A 55 5.03 19.11 -13.28
N GLU A 56 5.19 18.59 -14.50
CA GLU A 56 4.33 18.93 -15.63
C GLU A 56 2.87 18.51 -15.38
N MET A 57 2.67 17.31 -14.82
CA MET A 57 1.35 16.82 -14.43
C MET A 57 0.71 17.68 -13.34
N LYS A 58 1.48 18.02 -12.31
CA LYS A 58 1.01 18.87 -11.21
C LYS A 58 0.59 20.26 -11.73
N LYS A 59 1.44 20.89 -12.55
CA LYS A 59 1.17 22.20 -13.15
C LYS A 59 -0.11 22.19 -13.98
N ARG A 60 -0.31 21.15 -14.82
CA ARG A 60 -1.55 21.00 -15.60
C ARG A 60 -2.79 20.85 -14.72
N HIS A 61 -2.72 20.03 -13.66
CA HIS A 61 -3.85 19.85 -12.75
C HIS A 61 -4.20 21.14 -11.99
N GLU A 62 -3.20 21.95 -11.64
CA GLU A 62 -3.38 23.26 -11.03
C GLU A 62 -4.03 24.26 -11.98
N GLU A 63 -3.55 24.34 -13.23
CA GLU A 63 -4.11 25.20 -14.27
C GLU A 63 -5.58 24.84 -14.57
N GLU A 64 -5.90 23.55 -14.71
CA GLU A 64 -7.26 23.05 -14.95
C GLU A 64 -8.21 23.35 -13.76
N LEU A 65 -7.72 23.30 -12.52
CA LEU A 65 -8.50 23.67 -11.33
C LEU A 65 -8.72 25.17 -11.22
N ALA A 66 -7.71 25.98 -11.57
CA ALA A 66 -7.78 27.43 -11.56
C ALA A 66 -8.75 27.96 -12.63
N GLU A 67 -8.75 27.36 -13.82
CA GLU A 67 -9.70 27.69 -14.89
C GLU A 67 -11.16 27.40 -14.49
N LEU A 68 -11.40 26.32 -13.75
CA LEU A 68 -12.74 25.98 -13.25
C LEU A 68 -13.20 26.80 -12.04
N ASN A 69 -12.30 27.46 -11.29
CA ASN A 69 -12.65 28.28 -10.14
C ASN A 69 -11.89 29.62 -10.15
N PRO A 70 -12.31 30.60 -10.95
CA PRO A 70 -11.64 31.91 -11.03
C PRO A 70 -11.84 32.81 -9.80
N SER A 71 -12.59 32.37 -8.77
CA SER A 71 -12.99 33.21 -7.63
C SER A 71 -12.23 32.96 -6.33
N LEU A 72 -11.23 32.08 -6.30
CA LEU A 72 -10.43 31.82 -5.10
C LEU A 72 -9.00 32.34 -5.28
N PRO A 73 -8.59 33.40 -4.55
CA PRO A 73 -7.19 33.75 -4.44
C PRO A 73 -6.44 32.61 -3.76
N GLU A 74 -5.20 32.45 -4.18
CA GLU A 74 -4.28 31.30 -4.07
C GLU A 74 -3.95 30.78 -2.64
N GLU A 75 -4.76 31.07 -1.62
CA GLU A 75 -4.37 30.88 -0.21
C GLU A 75 -5.06 29.71 0.52
N SER A 76 -5.89 28.88 -0.14
CA SER A 76 -6.59 27.77 0.55
C SER A 76 -6.32 26.36 0.00
N VAL A 77 -5.37 26.19 -0.93
CA VAL A 77 -5.03 24.86 -1.47
C VAL A 77 -3.74 24.29 -0.89
N GLU A 78 -3.06 25.03 0.00
CA GLU A 78 -1.97 24.51 0.85
C GLU A 78 -2.47 23.42 1.82
N SER A 79 -3.78 23.31 2.03
CA SER A 79 -4.45 22.24 2.80
C SER A 79 -4.99 21.08 1.96
N ILE A 80 -4.53 20.93 0.71
CA ILE A 80 -4.59 19.65 -0.01
C ILE A 80 -3.19 19.32 -0.57
N ILE A 81 -2.14 19.66 0.20
CA ILE A 81 -1.13 18.65 0.48
C ILE A 81 -1.85 17.58 1.30
N VAL A 82 -2.70 16.81 0.62
CA VAL A 82 -3.01 15.47 1.05
C VAL A 82 -1.67 14.77 0.88
N GLU A 83 -0.85 14.90 1.91
CA GLU A 83 -0.21 13.78 2.59
C GLU A 83 -1.26 12.66 2.80
N GLU A 84 -1.82 12.14 1.72
CA GLU A 84 -2.00 10.71 1.58
C GLU A 84 -0.63 10.24 1.09
N ARG A 85 0.34 10.40 2.01
CA ARG A 85 1.08 9.27 2.52
C ARG A 85 0.03 8.18 2.57
N GLU A 86 -0.10 7.42 1.47
CA GLU A 86 -0.73 6.12 1.49
C GLU A 86 -0.31 5.58 2.84
N GLU A 87 -1.26 5.44 3.76
CA GLU A 87 -1.00 4.76 5.00
C GLU A 87 -0.41 3.46 4.51
N LYS A 88 0.92 3.38 4.57
CA LYS A 88 1.66 2.19 4.22
C LYS A 88 1.25 1.30 5.36
N GLN A 89 0.09 0.66 5.22
CA GLN A 89 -0.27 -0.51 5.99
C GLN A 89 1.01 -1.29 6.03
N PRO A 90 1.54 -1.62 7.22
CA PRO A 90 2.89 -2.10 7.38
C PRO A 90 3.07 -3.20 6.36
N ARG A 91 3.77 -2.89 5.26
CA ARG A 91 3.86 -3.78 4.10
C ARG A 91 4.80 -4.87 4.57
N ILE A 92 4.24 -5.88 5.24
CA ILE A 92 4.95 -7.03 5.74
C ILE A 92 5.72 -7.56 4.55
N SER A 93 7.06 -7.51 4.64
CA SER A 93 7.89 -7.97 3.54
C SER A 93 7.57 -9.44 3.22
N LYS A 94 7.76 -9.87 1.97
CA LYS A 94 7.57 -11.29 1.60
C LYS A 94 8.35 -12.23 2.53
N ALA A 95 9.53 -11.82 2.98
CA ALA A 95 10.33 -12.56 3.97
C ALA A 95 9.70 -12.62 5.36
N GLN A 96 9.11 -11.51 5.82
CA GLN A 96 8.42 -11.43 7.12
C GLN A 96 7.13 -12.26 7.12
N ARG A 97 6.39 -12.33 6.00
CA ARG A 97 5.25 -13.25 5.84
C ARG A 97 5.67 -14.72 5.93
N ARG A 98 6.80 -15.10 5.33
CA ARG A 98 7.36 -16.47 5.44
C ARG A 98 7.67 -16.83 6.89
N ARG A 99 8.35 -15.95 7.64
CA ARG A 99 8.69 -16.20 9.07
C ARG A 99 7.45 -16.37 9.94
N VAL A 100 6.42 -15.55 9.74
CA VAL A 100 5.15 -15.67 10.47
C VAL A 100 4.47 -17.00 10.14
N SER A 101 4.46 -17.41 8.87
CA SER A 101 3.88 -18.69 8.43
C SER A 101 4.58 -19.90 9.08
N TYR A 102 5.92 -19.92 9.11
CA TYR A 102 6.66 -21.02 9.75
C TYR A 102 6.50 -21.01 11.27
N ARG A 103 6.42 -19.83 11.91
CA ARG A 103 6.16 -19.73 13.36
C ARG A 103 4.79 -20.28 13.74
N ILE A 104 3.75 -19.97 12.98
CA ILE A 104 2.40 -20.50 13.22
C ILE A 104 2.40 -22.02 13.06
N LEU A 105 3.02 -22.55 12.00
CA LEU A 105 3.08 -24.00 11.79
C LEU A 105 3.82 -24.71 12.93
N ILE A 106 4.94 -24.17 13.40
CA ILE A 106 5.69 -24.73 14.54
C ILE A 106 4.85 -24.72 15.82
N LEU A 107 4.19 -23.60 16.14
CA LEU A 107 3.34 -23.51 17.34
C LEU A 107 2.17 -24.50 17.29
N ILE A 108 1.55 -24.67 16.11
CA ILE A 108 0.50 -25.67 15.90
C ILE A 108 1.07 -27.06 16.15
N THR A 109 2.21 -27.42 15.54
CA THR A 109 2.81 -28.75 15.73
C THR A 109 3.20 -29.03 17.18
N LEU A 110 3.74 -28.05 17.90
CA LEU A 110 4.09 -28.19 19.31
C LEU A 110 2.85 -28.31 20.20
N PHE A 111 1.79 -27.56 19.90
CA PHE A 111 0.52 -27.65 20.61
C PHE A 111 -0.13 -29.02 20.40
N TYR A 112 -0.19 -29.51 19.16
CA TYR A 112 -0.71 -30.84 18.87
C TYR A 112 0.14 -31.94 19.51
N PHE A 113 1.46 -31.82 19.49
CA PHE A 113 2.35 -32.77 20.16
C PHE A 113 2.12 -32.78 21.68
N PHE A 114 2.06 -31.61 22.30
CA PHE A 114 1.83 -31.50 23.74
C PHE A 114 0.43 -32.00 24.13
N TYR A 115 -0.59 -31.63 23.36
CA TYR A 115 -1.96 -32.09 23.59
C TYR A 115 -2.11 -33.60 23.39
N PHE A 116 -1.47 -34.15 22.34
CA PHE A 116 -1.47 -35.59 22.08
C PHE A 116 -0.71 -36.35 23.17
N CYS A 117 0.48 -35.90 23.56
CA CYS A 117 1.24 -36.50 24.65
C CYS A 117 0.48 -36.41 25.97
N HIS A 118 -0.10 -35.26 26.30
CA HIS A 118 -0.88 -35.10 27.54
C HIS A 118 -2.14 -35.98 27.53
N ARG A 119 -2.86 -36.06 26.40
CA ARG A 119 -4.04 -36.92 26.27
C ARG A 119 -3.68 -38.40 26.33
N TYR A 120 -2.61 -38.85 25.68
CA TYR A 120 -2.14 -40.23 25.76
C TYR A 120 -1.59 -40.60 27.15
N PHE A 121 -0.96 -39.65 27.83
CA PHE A 121 -0.47 -39.82 29.19
C PHE A 121 -1.62 -39.94 30.20
N ILE A 122 -2.64 -39.08 30.10
CA ILE A 122 -3.89 -39.18 30.90
C ILE A 122 -4.58 -40.52 30.63
N ILE A 123 -4.72 -40.94 29.37
CA ILE A 123 -5.34 -42.22 29.01
C ILE A 123 -4.53 -43.42 29.52
N SER A 124 -3.18 -43.35 29.54
CA SER A 124 -2.34 -44.41 30.13
C SER A 124 -2.43 -44.48 31.66
N ILE A 125 -2.66 -43.36 32.34
CA ILE A 125 -2.89 -43.33 33.78
C ILE A 125 -4.28 -43.90 34.11
N GLU A 126 -5.32 -43.49 33.40
CA GLU A 126 -6.68 -44.02 33.60
C GLU A 126 -6.78 -45.51 33.21
N GLY A 127 -6.07 -45.95 32.16
CA GLY A 127 -6.05 -47.35 31.73
C GLY A 127 -5.31 -48.31 32.68
N ASN A 128 -4.34 -47.82 33.47
CA ASN A 128 -3.66 -48.62 34.50
C ASN A 128 -4.40 -48.64 35.85
N CYS A 129 -5.40 -47.78 36.06
CA CYS A 129 -6.18 -47.77 37.30
C CYS A 129 -7.35 -48.79 37.30
N THR A 130 -7.69 -49.41 36.18
CA THR A 130 -8.87 -50.31 36.08
C THR A 130 -8.53 -51.81 36.05
N ILE A 131 -7.28 -52.21 36.35
CA ILE A 131 -6.85 -53.64 36.40
C ILE A 131 -6.46 -54.07 37.82
N GLN A 132 -7.01 -53.43 38.87
CA GLN A 132 -7.00 -54.00 40.22
C GLN A 132 -8.36 -53.84 40.89
N THR A 133 -9.24 -54.81 40.64
CA THR A 133 -10.18 -55.38 41.62
C THR A 133 -10.58 -56.75 41.14
#